data_AF-A0A8J6QS94-F1
#
_entry.id   AF-A0A8J6QS94-F1
#
_cell.length_a   1.000
_cell.length_b   1.000
_cell.length_c   1.000
_cell.angle_alpha   90.00
_cell.angle_beta   90.00
_cell.angle_gamma   90.00
#
_symmetry.space_group_name_H-M   'P 1'
#
loop_
_entity.id
_entity.type
_entity.pdbx_description
1 polymer ?
#
loop_
_entity_poly.entity_id
_entity_poly.type
_entity_poly.pdbx_seq_one_letter_code
_entity_poly.pdbx_strand_id
1 'polypeptide(L)'
;MPLTPEGWTLLKTWEGCRLNAYPDPASGGAPWSIGYGHTGAEVVPGLTITQEQAETWLKQDVAEAAAAVDRLLNGVTLSPRQRDALISFCFNVGAGAMEGSTLRRRCLAGESPAVVITQEFPRWCKGPNGPVEGLKRRRAAEVQHAQRLEETAARSTAAQANPASASGLIQLPVPYLSQNDSATSQGSRMCFSSSCAMAAAFLKPDAIQGPGQPDDQYLALVQRHGDTTDASAQVKALQTLGLQARFRTDGSIEHLIEQLERGLPCPVGWLHRGPVSTPTGGGHWSLVIGWDPAKRQVLMHDPNGEADLVNGGYVNTSIGSGAAQRYSERNWGRRWMVEGAGTGWWIQINTGT
;
A
#
# COMPACT_ATOMS: atom_id res chain seq x y z
N MET A 1 10.48 -19.15 -8.45
CA MET A 1 9.21 -18.92 -7.70
C MET A 1 8.13 -18.61 -8.72
N PRO A 2 6.88 -19.07 -8.52
CA PRO A 2 5.82 -18.96 -9.53
C PRO A 2 5.34 -17.53 -9.79
N LEU A 3 5.49 -16.61 -8.84
CA LEU A 3 5.11 -15.19 -8.96
C LEU A 3 6.32 -14.28 -8.65
N THR A 4 6.30 -13.06 -9.18
CA THR A 4 7.12 -11.94 -8.70
C THR A 4 6.66 -11.49 -7.30
N PRO A 5 7.46 -10.71 -6.54
CA PRO A 5 7.03 -10.13 -5.26
C PRO A 5 5.71 -9.35 -5.38
N GLU A 6 5.54 -8.57 -6.45
CA GLU A 6 4.33 -7.79 -6.71
C GLU A 6 3.16 -8.69 -7.12
N GLY A 7 3.43 -9.78 -7.83
CA GLY A 7 2.43 -10.82 -8.13
C GLY A 7 1.88 -11.47 -6.85
N TRP A 8 2.75 -11.75 -5.87
CA TRP A 8 2.33 -12.22 -4.54
C TRP A 8 1.45 -11.22 -3.81
N THR A 9 1.82 -9.94 -3.83
CA THR A 9 1.02 -8.87 -3.23
C THR A 9 -0.35 -8.80 -3.89
N LEU A 10 -0.40 -8.72 -5.22
CA LEU A 10 -1.64 -8.67 -6.01
C LEU A 10 -2.60 -9.79 -5.62
N LEU A 11 -2.13 -11.04 -5.58
CA LEU A 11 -2.98 -12.20 -5.28
C LEU A 11 -3.48 -12.15 -3.82
N LYS A 12 -2.59 -11.92 -2.86
CA LYS A 12 -2.95 -11.91 -1.42
C LYS A 12 -3.96 -10.80 -1.07
N THR A 13 -3.98 -9.69 -1.81
CA THR A 13 -4.98 -8.61 -1.63
C THR A 13 -6.41 -9.12 -1.81
N TRP A 14 -6.66 -10.12 -2.65
CA TRP A 14 -8.01 -10.56 -3.01
C TRP A 14 -8.50 -11.79 -2.26
N GLU A 15 -7.62 -12.69 -1.83
CA GLU A 15 -8.06 -13.99 -1.31
C GLU A 15 -8.50 -13.96 0.16
N GLY A 16 -8.03 -12.98 0.95
CA GLY A 16 -8.27 -12.96 2.40
C GLY A 16 -7.73 -14.22 3.10
N CYS A 17 -7.66 -14.27 4.42
CA CYS A 17 -7.23 -15.48 5.14
C CYS A 17 -8.25 -15.84 6.21
N ARG A 18 -8.80 -17.06 6.13
CA ARG A 18 -9.72 -17.62 7.15
C ARG A 18 -9.13 -18.89 7.73
N LEU A 19 -8.71 -18.82 8.98
CA LEU A 19 -8.04 -19.96 9.66
C LEU A 19 -9.01 -21.08 10.08
N ASN A 20 -10.32 -20.85 9.99
CA ASN A 20 -11.34 -21.87 10.21
C ASN A 20 -12.01 -22.19 8.86
N ALA A 21 -12.26 -23.48 8.61
CA ALA A 21 -12.97 -23.92 7.41
C ALA A 21 -14.36 -23.29 7.34
N TYR A 22 -14.76 -22.87 6.15
CA TYR A 22 -16.07 -22.28 5.87
C TYR A 22 -16.69 -22.91 4.62
N PRO A 23 -18.03 -23.05 4.57
CA PRO A 23 -18.69 -23.64 3.42
C PRO A 23 -18.69 -22.68 2.24
N ASP A 24 -18.71 -23.22 1.02
CA ASP A 24 -18.86 -22.43 -0.18
C ASP A 24 -20.22 -21.66 -0.16
N PRO A 25 -20.22 -20.34 -0.40
CA PRO A 25 -21.45 -19.54 -0.33
C PRO A 25 -22.54 -19.93 -1.33
N ALA A 26 -22.18 -20.57 -2.45
CA ALA A 26 -23.13 -20.96 -3.49
C ALA A 26 -23.82 -22.29 -3.19
N SER A 27 -23.12 -23.22 -2.54
CA SER A 27 -23.63 -24.56 -2.18
C SER A 27 -24.13 -24.67 -0.74
N GLY A 28 -23.69 -23.78 0.16
CA GLY A 28 -23.98 -23.86 1.59
C GLY A 28 -23.35 -25.07 2.29
N GLY A 29 -22.42 -25.76 1.62
CA GLY A 29 -21.84 -27.02 2.06
C GLY A 29 -20.49 -27.30 1.40
N ALA A 30 -20.31 -28.49 0.85
CA ALA A 30 -19.08 -28.86 0.14
C ALA A 30 -19.03 -28.25 -1.28
N PRO A 31 -17.84 -27.87 -1.80
CA PRO A 31 -16.54 -27.96 -1.13
C PRO A 31 -16.38 -26.93 0.00
N TRP A 32 -15.67 -27.32 1.05
CA TRP A 32 -15.26 -26.39 2.11
C TRP A 32 -13.98 -25.68 1.70
N SER A 33 -13.87 -24.41 2.09
CA SER A 33 -12.70 -23.57 1.84
C SER A 33 -12.04 -23.17 3.15
N ILE A 34 -10.73 -22.97 3.14
CA ILE A 34 -9.94 -22.54 4.30
C ILE A 34 -8.68 -21.78 3.87
N GLY A 35 -8.06 -21.04 4.78
CA GLY A 35 -6.88 -20.23 4.49
C GLY A 35 -7.20 -19.15 3.45
N TYR A 36 -6.42 -19.13 2.37
CA TYR A 36 -6.58 -18.21 1.23
C TYR A 36 -7.46 -18.82 0.12
N GLY A 37 -8.57 -19.43 0.50
CA GLY A 37 -9.49 -20.07 -0.45
C GLY A 37 -9.12 -21.49 -0.87
N HIS A 38 -8.16 -22.12 -0.17
CA HIS A 38 -7.75 -23.50 -0.42
C HIS A 38 -8.94 -24.46 -0.25
N THR A 39 -9.07 -25.40 -1.18
CA THR A 39 -10.08 -26.47 -1.18
C THR A 39 -9.40 -27.81 -1.41
N GLY A 40 -9.80 -28.84 -0.69
CA GLY A 40 -9.24 -30.19 -0.81
C GLY A 40 -10.04 -31.19 0.02
N ALA A 41 -9.78 -32.48 -0.14
CA ALA A 41 -10.46 -33.53 0.63
C ALA A 41 -10.14 -33.45 2.13
N GLU A 42 -9.00 -32.86 2.47
CA GLU A 42 -8.54 -32.55 3.82
C GLU A 42 -9.33 -31.39 4.46
N VAL A 43 -9.99 -30.54 3.68
CA VAL A 43 -10.73 -29.38 4.17
C VAL A 43 -12.14 -29.82 4.56
N VAL A 44 -12.34 -30.03 5.85
CA VAL A 44 -13.60 -30.53 6.44
C VAL A 44 -14.18 -29.55 7.46
N PRO A 45 -15.51 -29.59 7.73
CA PRO A 45 -16.12 -28.75 8.75
C PRO A 45 -15.39 -28.85 10.10
N GLY A 46 -15.10 -27.71 10.72
CA GLY A 46 -14.43 -27.64 12.03
C GLY A 46 -12.90 -27.70 11.96
N LEU A 47 -12.30 -27.85 10.78
CA LEU A 47 -10.86 -27.74 10.63
C LEU A 47 -10.38 -26.31 10.93
N THR A 48 -9.33 -26.20 11.74
CA THR A 48 -8.62 -24.96 12.04
C THR A 48 -7.14 -25.13 11.71
N ILE A 49 -6.54 -24.14 11.06
CA ILE A 49 -5.13 -24.13 10.68
C ILE A 49 -4.37 -22.94 11.25
N THR A 50 -3.05 -23.05 11.32
CA THR A 50 -2.18 -21.92 11.67
C THR A 50 -2.00 -20.99 10.48
N GLN A 51 -1.58 -19.76 10.73
CA GLN A 51 -1.22 -18.81 9.67
C GLN A 51 -0.09 -19.35 8.76
N GLU A 52 0.85 -20.09 9.33
CA GLU A 52 1.96 -20.72 8.60
C GLU A 52 1.47 -21.85 7.68
N GLN A 53 0.53 -22.66 8.15
CA GLN A 53 -0.10 -23.68 7.32
C GLN A 53 -0.90 -23.05 6.17
N ALA A 54 -1.64 -21.96 6.44
CA ALA A 54 -2.35 -21.20 5.41
C ALA A 54 -1.39 -20.62 4.35
N GLU A 55 -0.22 -20.10 4.76
CA GLU A 55 0.82 -19.64 3.84
C GLU A 55 1.42 -20.79 3.01
N THR A 56 1.55 -21.98 3.60
CA THR A 56 2.09 -23.16 2.93
C THR A 56 1.14 -23.67 1.85
N TRP A 57 -0.15 -23.81 2.17
CA TRP A 57 -1.18 -24.18 1.20
C TRP A 57 -1.32 -23.16 0.09
N LEU A 58 -1.31 -21.86 0.42
CA LEU A 58 -1.31 -20.82 -0.61
C LEU A 58 -0.15 -20.96 -1.60
N LYS A 59 1.06 -21.32 -1.12
CA LYS A 59 2.21 -21.52 -2.02
C LYS A 59 2.02 -22.70 -2.96
N GLN A 60 1.37 -23.77 -2.49
CA GLN A 60 1.06 -24.95 -3.29
C GLN A 60 -0.01 -24.62 -4.34
N ASP A 61 -1.12 -24.03 -3.92
CA ASP A 61 -2.23 -23.64 -4.81
C ASP A 61 -1.76 -22.66 -5.92
N VAL A 62 -0.90 -21.70 -5.56
CA VAL A 62 -0.31 -20.78 -6.54
C VAL A 62 0.64 -21.50 -7.50
N ALA A 63 1.39 -22.50 -7.02
CA ALA A 63 2.24 -23.30 -7.90
C ALA A 63 1.41 -24.13 -8.89
N GLU A 64 0.27 -24.66 -8.47
CA GLU A 64 -0.68 -25.36 -9.35
C GLU A 64 -1.28 -24.42 -10.39
N ALA A 65 -1.74 -23.23 -9.98
CA ALA A 65 -2.24 -22.21 -10.89
C ALA A 65 -1.17 -21.78 -11.91
N ALA A 66 0.08 -21.62 -11.46
CA ALA A 66 1.21 -21.30 -12.34
C ALA A 66 1.50 -22.40 -13.36
N ALA A 67 1.54 -23.67 -12.93
CA ALA A 67 1.71 -24.80 -13.82
C ALA A 67 0.56 -24.90 -14.85
N ALA A 68 -0.68 -24.59 -14.43
CA ALA A 68 -1.81 -24.54 -15.34
C ALA A 68 -1.65 -23.42 -16.38
N VAL A 69 -1.27 -22.21 -15.98
CA VAL A 69 -1.02 -21.09 -16.91
C VAL A 69 0.05 -21.46 -17.93
N ASP A 70 1.19 -21.99 -17.48
CA ASP A 70 2.31 -22.37 -18.35
C ASP A 70 1.90 -23.46 -19.35
N ARG A 71 1.14 -24.47 -18.89
CA ARG A 71 0.61 -25.53 -19.76
C ARG A 71 -0.40 -24.98 -20.77
N LEU A 72 -1.34 -24.15 -20.32
CA LEU A 72 -2.45 -23.66 -21.14
C LEU A 72 -2.02 -22.64 -22.19
N LEU A 73 -0.97 -21.86 -21.90
CA LEU A 73 -0.41 -20.84 -22.78
C LEU A 73 0.98 -21.23 -23.31
N ASN A 74 1.24 -22.53 -23.45
CA ASN A 74 2.50 -23.03 -23.98
C ASN A 74 2.81 -22.38 -25.35
N GLY A 75 4.02 -21.84 -25.48
CA GLY A 75 4.47 -21.11 -26.68
C GLY A 75 4.08 -19.63 -26.74
N VAL A 76 3.32 -19.11 -25.78
CA VAL A 76 3.03 -17.66 -25.67
C VAL A 76 4.12 -16.98 -24.86
N THR A 77 4.76 -15.96 -25.43
CA THR A 77 5.73 -15.14 -24.69
C THR A 77 4.99 -14.17 -23.77
N LEU A 78 5.18 -14.32 -22.46
CA LEU A 78 4.60 -13.46 -21.44
C LEU A 78 5.72 -12.71 -20.72
N SER A 79 5.49 -11.43 -20.43
CA SER A 79 6.33 -10.74 -19.44
C SER A 79 6.06 -11.30 -18.04
N PRO A 80 7.03 -11.27 -17.10
CA PRO A 80 6.81 -11.58 -15.69
C PRO A 80 5.49 -11.04 -15.11
N ARG A 81 5.18 -9.76 -15.34
CA ARG A 81 3.93 -9.16 -14.82
C ARG A 81 2.67 -9.68 -15.50
N GLN A 82 2.72 -9.94 -16.81
CA GLN A 82 1.60 -10.57 -17.52
C GLN A 82 1.35 -11.98 -16.99
N ARG A 83 2.43 -12.73 -16.75
CA ARG A 83 2.36 -14.07 -16.18
C ARG A 83 1.78 -14.05 -14.76
N ASP A 84 2.19 -13.10 -13.91
CA ASP A 84 1.59 -12.93 -12.58
C ASP A 84 0.07 -12.69 -12.63
N ALA A 85 -0.37 -11.77 -13.50
CA ALA A 85 -1.78 -11.43 -13.65
C ALA A 85 -2.60 -12.64 -14.13
N LEU A 86 -2.04 -13.44 -15.05
CA LEU A 86 -2.66 -14.68 -15.53
C LEU A 86 -2.72 -15.76 -14.44
N ILE A 87 -1.72 -15.83 -13.56
CA ILE A 87 -1.73 -16.73 -12.40
C ILE A 87 -2.79 -16.31 -11.39
N SER A 88 -2.86 -15.02 -11.02
CA SER A 88 -3.93 -14.48 -10.16
C SER A 88 -5.32 -14.71 -10.77
N PHE A 89 -5.44 -14.57 -12.08
CA PHE A 89 -6.67 -14.86 -12.81
C PHE A 89 -7.05 -16.34 -12.72
N CYS A 90 -6.12 -17.23 -13.06
CA CYS A 90 -6.31 -18.68 -13.02
C CYS A 90 -6.63 -19.17 -11.61
N PHE A 91 -5.99 -18.60 -10.58
CA PHE A 91 -6.27 -18.91 -9.18
C PHE A 91 -7.74 -18.62 -8.83
N ASN A 92 -8.28 -17.49 -9.31
CA ASN A 92 -9.66 -17.12 -9.00
C ASN A 92 -10.72 -17.91 -9.76
N VAL A 93 -10.51 -18.07 -11.07
CA VAL A 93 -11.55 -18.64 -11.95
C VAL A 93 -11.40 -20.14 -12.14
N GLY A 94 -10.25 -20.70 -11.76
CA GLY A 94 -9.88 -22.09 -11.96
C GLY A 94 -9.31 -22.38 -13.34
N ALA A 95 -8.43 -23.37 -13.42
CA ALA A 95 -7.75 -23.77 -14.64
C ALA A 95 -8.72 -24.22 -15.75
N GLY A 96 -9.80 -24.93 -15.39
CA GLY A 96 -10.80 -25.40 -16.36
C GLY A 96 -11.54 -24.25 -17.05
N ALA A 97 -11.91 -23.20 -16.31
CA ALA A 97 -12.55 -22.02 -16.90
C ALA A 97 -11.60 -21.26 -17.83
N MET A 98 -10.32 -21.16 -17.44
CA MET A 98 -9.28 -20.57 -18.29
C MET A 98 -9.03 -21.39 -19.56
N GLU A 99 -9.04 -22.72 -19.48
CA GLU A 99 -8.79 -23.63 -20.61
C GLU A 99 -9.82 -23.48 -21.73
N GLY A 100 -11.10 -23.32 -21.39
CA GLY A 100 -12.19 -23.08 -22.33
C GLY A 100 -12.37 -21.63 -22.76
N SER A 101 -11.56 -20.70 -22.26
CA SER A 101 -11.80 -19.26 -22.40
C SER A 101 -11.46 -18.70 -23.80
N THR A 102 -12.18 -17.64 -24.19
CA THR A 102 -11.78 -16.80 -25.34
C THR A 102 -10.40 -16.17 -25.14
N LEU A 103 -10.06 -15.82 -23.90
CA LEU A 103 -8.71 -15.35 -23.53
C LEU A 103 -7.62 -16.32 -24.01
N ARG A 104 -7.72 -17.60 -23.66
CA ARG A 104 -6.72 -18.59 -24.06
C ARG A 104 -6.64 -18.73 -25.57
N ARG A 105 -7.80 -18.83 -26.25
CA ARG A 105 -7.86 -18.96 -27.71
C ARG A 105 -7.15 -17.79 -28.42
N ARG A 106 -7.37 -16.56 -27.96
CA ARG A 106 -6.75 -15.35 -28.53
C ARG A 106 -5.23 -15.32 -28.30
N CYS A 107 -4.78 -15.63 -27.08
CA CYS A 107 -3.34 -15.72 -26.79
C CYS A 107 -2.64 -16.77 -27.68
N LEU A 108 -3.23 -17.96 -27.84
CA LEU A 108 -2.67 -19.02 -28.70
C LEU A 108 -2.75 -18.71 -30.19
N ALA A 109 -3.66 -17.83 -30.62
CA ALA A 109 -3.71 -17.30 -31.98
C ALA A 109 -2.61 -16.26 -32.27
N GLY A 110 -1.73 -15.97 -31.29
CA GLY A 110 -0.63 -15.02 -31.45
C GLY A 110 -1.02 -13.57 -31.23
N GLU A 111 -2.23 -13.28 -30.74
CA GLU A 111 -2.58 -11.92 -30.32
C GLU A 111 -1.74 -11.48 -29.11
N SER A 112 -1.41 -10.19 -29.04
CA SER A 112 -0.62 -9.63 -27.94
C SER A 112 -1.27 -9.93 -26.57
N PRO A 113 -0.57 -10.60 -25.64
CA PRO A 113 -1.10 -10.90 -24.32
C PRO A 113 -1.57 -9.66 -23.55
N ALA A 114 -0.89 -8.52 -23.72
CA ALA A 114 -1.31 -7.26 -23.13
C ALA A 114 -2.71 -6.84 -23.61
N VAL A 115 -2.97 -6.94 -24.92
CA VAL A 115 -4.28 -6.62 -25.52
C VAL A 115 -5.34 -7.61 -25.04
N VAL A 116 -5.03 -8.91 -25.07
CA VAL A 116 -5.96 -9.96 -24.68
C VAL A 116 -6.34 -9.83 -23.21
N ILE A 117 -5.38 -9.66 -22.29
CA ILE A 117 -5.63 -9.46 -20.85
C ILE A 117 -6.55 -8.27 -20.64
N THR A 118 -6.24 -7.13 -21.26
CA THR A 118 -7.01 -5.87 -21.10
C THR A 118 -8.47 -6.03 -21.52
N GLN A 119 -8.74 -6.76 -22.59
CA GLN A 119 -10.08 -6.88 -23.16
C GLN A 119 -10.88 -8.03 -22.54
N GLU A 120 -10.22 -9.13 -22.20
CA GLU A 120 -10.90 -10.34 -21.75
C GLU A 120 -11.11 -10.38 -20.24
N PHE A 121 -10.15 -9.91 -19.41
CA PHE A 121 -10.31 -9.94 -17.95
C PHE A 121 -11.60 -9.26 -17.46
N PRO A 122 -11.97 -8.04 -17.91
CA PRO A 122 -13.18 -7.36 -17.44
C PRO A 122 -14.49 -8.13 -17.70
N ARG A 123 -14.47 -9.13 -18.59
CA ARG A 123 -15.64 -9.98 -18.91
C ARG A 123 -15.91 -11.03 -17.83
N TRP A 124 -14.91 -11.34 -16.99
CA TRP A 124 -14.96 -12.32 -15.90
C TRP A 124 -15.34 -11.66 -14.57
N CYS A 125 -16.47 -10.97 -14.55
CA CYS A 125 -16.97 -10.25 -13.38
C CYS A 125 -18.41 -10.62 -12.99
N LYS A 126 -18.89 -11.81 -13.39
CA LYS A 126 -20.27 -12.25 -13.11
C LYS A 126 -20.26 -13.43 -12.15
N GLY A 127 -21.09 -13.34 -11.11
CA GLY A 127 -21.46 -14.47 -10.25
C GLY A 127 -22.84 -15.02 -10.64
N PRO A 128 -23.41 -15.92 -9.82
CA PRO A 128 -24.72 -16.54 -10.10
C PRO A 128 -25.86 -15.53 -10.31
N ASN A 129 -25.80 -14.38 -9.62
CA ASN A 129 -26.84 -13.34 -9.63
C ASN A 129 -26.50 -12.12 -10.51
N GLY A 130 -25.53 -12.25 -11.42
CA GLY A 130 -25.11 -11.17 -12.31
C GLY A 130 -23.77 -10.52 -11.91
N PRO A 131 -23.50 -9.28 -12.36
CA PRO A 131 -22.21 -8.62 -12.14
C PRO A 131 -21.86 -8.45 -10.65
N VAL A 132 -20.60 -8.74 -10.30
CA VAL A 132 -20.05 -8.63 -8.93
C VAL A 132 -18.99 -7.54 -8.92
N GLU A 133 -19.23 -6.47 -8.17
CA GLU A 133 -18.32 -5.31 -8.08
C GLU A 133 -16.93 -5.67 -7.53
N GLY A 134 -16.84 -6.65 -6.63
CA GLY A 134 -15.56 -7.17 -6.15
C GLY A 134 -14.72 -7.77 -7.29
N LEU A 135 -15.34 -8.55 -8.18
CA LEU A 135 -14.65 -9.13 -9.33
C LEU A 135 -14.26 -8.06 -10.34
N LYS A 136 -15.09 -7.05 -10.60
CA LYS A 136 -14.72 -5.92 -11.48
C LYS A 136 -13.44 -5.23 -11.01
N ARG A 137 -13.37 -4.91 -9.70
CA ARG A 137 -12.18 -4.27 -9.09
C ARG A 137 -10.94 -5.18 -9.19
N ARG A 138 -11.11 -6.49 -8.93
CA ARG A 138 -10.03 -7.47 -9.11
C ARG A 138 -9.49 -7.51 -10.53
N ARG A 139 -10.37 -7.62 -11.53
CA ARG A 139 -9.97 -7.66 -12.94
C ARG A 139 -9.26 -6.38 -13.36
N ALA A 140 -9.71 -5.22 -12.89
CA ALA A 140 -9.03 -3.95 -13.15
C ALA A 140 -7.60 -3.91 -12.57
N ALA A 141 -7.42 -4.37 -11.33
CA ALA A 141 -6.10 -4.42 -10.69
C ALA A 141 -5.14 -5.37 -11.41
N GLU A 142 -5.60 -6.54 -11.84
CA GLU A 142 -4.77 -7.49 -12.58
C GLU A 142 -4.39 -6.97 -13.98
N VAL A 143 -5.31 -6.29 -14.68
CA VAL A 143 -5.01 -5.61 -15.95
C VAL A 143 -3.95 -4.53 -15.75
N GLN A 144 -4.10 -3.70 -14.72
CA GLN A 144 -3.13 -2.66 -14.39
C GLN A 144 -1.75 -3.24 -14.10
N HIS A 145 -1.67 -4.34 -13.34
CA HIS A 145 -0.41 -5.02 -13.07
C HIS A 145 0.24 -5.54 -14.35
N ALA A 146 -0.53 -6.18 -15.23
CA ALA A 146 -0.03 -6.71 -16.50
C ALA A 146 0.43 -5.65 -17.51
N GLN A 147 -0.17 -4.46 -17.46
CA GLN A 147 0.13 -3.33 -18.35
C GLN A 147 1.31 -2.48 -17.87
N ARG A 148 1.69 -2.60 -16.60
CA ARG A 148 2.83 -1.86 -16.07
C ARG A 148 4.08 -2.29 -16.83
N LEU A 149 4.63 -1.37 -17.61
CA LEU A 149 5.85 -1.61 -18.38
C LEU A 149 6.94 -2.11 -17.43
N GLU A 150 7.58 -3.22 -17.79
CA GLU A 150 8.84 -3.59 -17.18
C GLU A 150 9.85 -2.52 -17.58
N GLU A 151 10.23 -1.64 -16.66
CA GLU A 151 11.41 -0.80 -16.81
C GLU A 151 12.63 -1.71 -16.93
N THR A 152 12.92 -2.24 -18.13
CA THR A 152 14.11 -3.03 -18.39
C THR A 152 15.09 -2.28 -19.29
N ALA A 153 16.33 -2.20 -18.79
CA ALA A 153 17.59 -2.01 -19.52
C ALA A 153 18.04 -0.62 -20.00
N ALA A 154 17.56 0.50 -19.41
CA ALA A 154 18.15 1.83 -19.66
C ALA A 154 18.62 2.60 -18.41
N ARG A 155 18.68 1.96 -17.23
CA ARG A 155 19.17 2.59 -15.98
C ARG A 155 20.44 1.95 -15.38
N SER A 156 21.20 1.18 -16.16
CA SER A 156 22.41 0.50 -15.65
C SER A 156 23.72 1.32 -15.72
N THR A 157 23.71 2.60 -16.11
CA THR A 157 24.95 3.39 -16.21
C THR A 157 24.84 4.76 -15.56
N ALA A 158 24.31 4.84 -14.34
CA ALA A 158 24.45 6.04 -13.50
C ALA A 158 24.52 5.77 -11.99
N ALA A 159 24.54 4.51 -11.54
CA ALA A 159 24.64 4.19 -10.12
C ALA A 159 26.01 3.59 -9.78
N GLN A 160 27.06 4.41 -9.91
CA GLN A 160 28.25 4.29 -9.08
C GLN A 160 28.40 5.59 -8.29
N ALA A 161 27.85 5.57 -7.07
CA ALA A 161 28.42 6.18 -5.86
C ALA A 161 27.37 6.20 -4.72
N ASN A 162 27.29 5.13 -3.93
CA ASN A 162 27.66 5.17 -2.51
C ASN A 162 27.47 3.78 -1.85
N PRO A 163 28.45 3.27 -1.09
CA PRO A 163 28.36 1.98 -0.43
C PRO A 163 27.66 2.14 0.92
N ALA A 164 26.33 2.07 0.93
CA ALA A 164 25.56 1.93 2.17
C ALA A 164 24.25 1.18 1.91
N SER A 165 24.30 -0.07 1.48
CA SER A 165 23.13 -0.95 1.58
C SER A 165 23.55 -2.40 1.79
N ALA A 166 23.75 -2.74 3.06
CA ALA A 166 23.77 -4.13 3.51
C ALA A 166 22.45 -4.53 4.21
N SER A 167 21.42 -3.67 4.24
CA SER A 167 20.18 -3.93 5.01
C SER A 167 18.84 -3.71 4.29
N GLY A 168 18.79 -3.09 3.11
CA GLY A 168 17.50 -2.80 2.44
C GLY A 168 16.58 -1.82 3.18
N LEU A 169 16.99 -1.25 4.32
CA LEU A 169 16.28 -0.21 5.06
C LEU A 169 16.43 1.14 4.34
N ILE A 170 15.31 1.82 4.10
CA ILE A 170 15.30 3.22 3.68
C ILE A 170 15.01 4.09 4.91
N GLN A 171 15.84 5.09 5.18
CA GLN A 171 15.58 6.11 6.19
C GLN A 171 16.16 7.44 5.73
N LEU A 172 15.28 8.40 5.46
CA LEU A 172 15.63 9.75 5.07
C LEU A 172 16.04 10.56 6.33
N PRO A 173 17.10 11.38 6.27
CA PRO A 173 17.58 12.16 7.39
C PRO A 173 16.76 13.46 7.55
N VAL A 174 15.44 13.30 7.69
CA VAL A 174 14.49 14.41 7.85
C VAL A 174 14.63 15.00 9.27
N PRO A 175 14.69 16.34 9.44
CA PRO A 175 14.66 16.95 10.76
C PRO A 175 13.33 16.66 11.46
N TYR A 176 13.39 16.40 12.76
CA TYR A 176 12.20 16.21 13.58
C TYR A 176 11.73 17.55 14.15
N LEU A 177 10.42 17.80 14.07
CA LEU A 177 9.74 18.95 14.68
C LEU A 177 8.57 18.43 15.52
N SER A 178 8.34 19.05 16.67
CA SER A 178 7.37 18.59 17.66
C SER A 178 6.26 19.62 17.84
N GLN A 179 5.01 19.26 17.58
CA GLN A 179 3.90 20.21 17.80
C GLN A 179 3.79 20.67 19.26
N ASN A 180 4.32 19.86 20.20
CA ASN A 180 4.25 20.10 21.64
C ASN A 180 5.23 21.18 22.14
N ASP A 181 6.09 21.73 21.27
CA ASP A 181 6.94 22.88 21.57
C ASP A 181 6.52 24.18 20.85
N SER A 182 5.38 24.14 20.14
CA SER A 182 4.81 25.31 19.47
C SER A 182 4.57 26.45 20.45
N ALA A 183 4.99 27.66 20.07
CA ALA A 183 4.72 28.88 20.82
C ALA A 183 3.31 29.46 20.53
N THR A 184 2.54 28.81 19.65
CA THR A 184 1.21 29.29 19.23
C THR A 184 0.09 28.66 20.07
N SER A 185 -1.09 29.27 20.03
CA SER A 185 -2.30 28.67 20.63
C SER A 185 -2.85 27.46 19.85
N GLN A 186 -2.21 27.08 18.74
CA GLN A 186 -2.67 26.01 17.85
C GLN A 186 -1.91 24.69 18.02
N GLY A 187 -0.94 24.58 18.95
CA GLY A 187 -0.08 23.40 19.09
C GLY A 187 -0.82 22.04 19.09
N SER A 188 -1.96 21.94 19.77
CA SER A 188 -2.79 20.71 19.81
C SER A 188 -3.46 20.34 18.48
N ARG A 189 -3.44 21.24 17.49
CA ARG A 189 -4.05 21.11 16.15
C ARG A 189 -3.01 21.18 15.03
N MET A 190 -1.73 21.07 15.36
CA MET A 190 -0.62 21.28 14.43
C MET A 190 -0.05 20.00 13.81
N CYS A 191 -0.51 18.80 14.17
CA CYS A 191 0.05 17.55 13.64
C CYS A 191 0.23 17.56 12.11
N PHE A 192 -0.75 18.12 11.38
CA PHE A 192 -0.68 18.24 9.92
C PHE A 192 0.37 19.28 9.48
N SER A 193 0.33 20.46 10.09
CA SER A 193 1.31 21.53 9.83
C SER A 193 2.74 21.08 10.15
N SER A 194 3.00 20.49 11.31
CA SER A 194 4.33 20.01 11.71
C SER A 194 4.82 18.90 10.80
N SER A 195 3.93 17.98 10.35
CA SER A 195 4.29 16.95 9.38
C SER A 195 4.70 17.52 8.02
N CYS A 196 3.96 18.50 7.52
CA CYS A 196 4.29 19.18 6.27
C CYS A 196 5.53 20.08 6.40
N ALA A 197 5.73 20.71 7.56
CA ALA A 197 6.90 21.52 7.87
C ALA A 197 8.18 20.69 7.88
N MET A 198 8.16 19.50 8.51
CA MET A 198 9.30 18.56 8.48
C MET A 198 9.64 18.14 7.05
N ALA A 199 8.63 17.82 6.23
CA ALA A 199 8.84 17.46 4.83
C ALA A 199 9.45 18.64 4.04
N ALA A 200 8.92 19.85 4.23
CA ALA A 200 9.41 21.05 3.56
C ALA A 200 10.84 21.44 4.00
N ALA A 201 11.14 21.37 5.30
CA ALA A 201 12.47 21.65 5.84
C ALA A 201 13.53 20.67 5.32
N PHE A 202 13.15 19.43 5.02
CA PHE A 202 14.04 18.48 4.37
C PHE A 202 14.22 18.74 2.88
N LEU A 203 13.12 18.90 2.15
CA LEU A 203 13.14 19.02 0.69
C LEU A 203 13.62 20.39 0.20
N LYS A 204 13.48 21.41 1.04
CA LYS A 204 13.90 22.77 0.74
C LYS A 204 14.33 23.48 2.05
N PRO A 205 15.54 23.20 2.56
CA PRO A 205 16.01 23.69 3.86
C PRO A 205 15.92 25.21 4.07
N ASP A 206 16.03 25.99 2.99
CA ASP A 206 15.96 27.45 3.04
C ASP A 206 14.54 28.02 2.88
N ALA A 207 13.52 27.16 2.74
CA ALA A 207 12.15 27.61 2.48
C ALA A 207 11.42 28.14 3.71
N ILE A 208 11.80 27.67 4.90
CA ILE A 208 11.19 28.04 6.17
C ILE A 208 12.26 28.74 7.00
N GLN A 209 12.30 30.07 6.90
CA GLN A 209 13.25 30.91 7.60
C GLN A 209 12.54 32.03 8.36
N GLY A 210 12.98 32.25 9.60
CA GLY A 210 12.37 33.22 10.50
C GLY A 210 12.70 32.93 11.96
N PRO A 211 12.33 33.84 12.88
CA PRO A 211 12.41 33.59 14.31
C PRO A 211 11.38 32.55 14.77
N GLY A 212 11.71 31.76 15.80
CA GLY A 212 10.82 30.74 16.35
C GLY A 212 10.95 29.36 15.68
N GLN A 213 10.07 28.43 16.03
CA GLN A 213 10.12 27.06 15.52
C GLN A 213 9.74 27.00 14.02
N PRO A 214 10.38 26.13 13.21
CA PRO A 214 10.07 26.02 11.79
C PRO A 214 8.60 25.64 11.50
N ASP A 215 7.99 24.78 12.30
CA ASP A 215 6.58 24.40 12.12
C ASP A 215 5.59 25.50 12.52
N ASP A 216 5.94 26.40 13.45
CA ASP A 216 5.19 27.63 13.72
C ASP A 216 5.22 28.59 12.52
N GLN A 217 6.38 28.72 11.87
CA GLN A 217 6.52 29.54 10.66
C GLN A 217 5.74 28.95 9.49
N TYR A 218 5.79 27.63 9.33
CA TYR A 218 4.99 26.94 8.34
C TYR A 218 3.49 27.08 8.62
N LEU A 219 3.06 26.97 9.89
CA LEU A 219 1.69 27.25 10.31
C LEU A 219 1.23 28.66 9.88
N ALA A 220 2.07 29.67 10.03
CA ALA A 220 1.76 31.02 9.59
C ALA A 220 1.56 31.13 8.06
N LEU A 221 2.17 30.24 7.26
CA LEU A 221 1.88 30.13 5.82
C LEU A 221 0.55 29.45 5.57
N VAL A 222 0.25 28.36 6.29
CA VAL A 222 -1.04 27.64 6.20
C VAL A 222 -2.21 28.58 6.50
N GLN A 223 -2.10 29.39 7.55
CA GLN A 223 -3.15 30.33 7.97
C GLN A 223 -3.46 31.44 6.95
N ARG A 224 -2.57 31.70 5.99
CA ARG A 224 -2.86 32.60 4.85
C ARG A 224 -3.86 31.97 3.87
N HIS A 225 -3.94 30.65 3.86
CA HIS A 225 -4.73 29.87 2.91
C HIS A 225 -5.98 29.23 3.53
N GLY A 226 -5.98 28.97 4.85
CA GLY A 226 -7.12 28.37 5.55
C GLY A 226 -6.78 27.88 6.96
N ASP A 227 -7.62 26.97 7.49
CA ASP A 227 -7.44 26.39 8.83
C ASP A 227 -6.36 25.29 8.84
N THR A 228 -5.75 25.05 10.01
CA THR A 228 -4.65 24.09 10.18
C THR A 228 -5.04 22.64 9.88
N THR A 229 -6.32 22.31 9.95
CA THR A 229 -6.85 20.97 9.69
C THR A 229 -7.29 20.76 8.25
N ASP A 230 -7.31 21.82 7.41
CA ASP A 230 -7.72 21.74 6.01
C ASP A 230 -6.55 21.32 5.10
N ALA A 231 -6.71 20.17 4.41
CA ALA A 231 -5.72 19.67 3.46
C ALA A 231 -5.45 20.63 2.30
N SER A 232 -6.44 21.41 1.86
CA SER A 232 -6.26 22.41 0.80
C SER A 232 -5.33 23.53 1.25
N ALA A 233 -5.45 24.00 2.49
CA ALA A 233 -4.56 25.01 3.06
C ALA A 233 -3.11 24.52 3.16
N GLN A 234 -2.92 23.27 3.59
CA GLN A 234 -1.60 22.62 3.70
C GLN A 234 -0.93 22.46 2.32
N VAL A 235 -1.69 21.96 1.33
CA VAL A 235 -1.22 21.84 -0.06
C VAL A 235 -0.78 23.20 -0.62
N LYS A 236 -1.59 24.25 -0.43
CA LYS A 236 -1.25 25.60 -0.90
C LYS A 236 -0.03 26.19 -0.18
N ALA A 237 0.15 25.90 1.10
CA ALA A 237 1.35 26.31 1.83
C ALA A 237 2.61 25.64 1.28
N LEU A 238 2.59 24.32 1.02
CA LEU A 238 3.70 23.62 0.35
C LEU A 238 3.99 24.19 -1.06
N GLN A 239 2.93 24.49 -1.83
CA GLN A 239 3.06 25.12 -3.14
C GLN A 239 3.66 26.53 -3.09
N THR A 240 3.33 27.31 -2.05
CA THR A 240 3.95 28.63 -1.80
C THR A 240 5.46 28.51 -1.57
N LEU A 241 5.89 27.41 -0.96
CA LEU A 241 7.31 27.08 -0.80
C LEU A 241 7.96 26.53 -2.08
N GLY A 242 7.21 26.39 -3.18
CA GLY A 242 7.69 25.88 -4.46
C GLY A 242 7.75 24.36 -4.56
N LEU A 243 7.07 23.63 -3.65
CA LEU A 243 6.93 22.18 -3.72
C LEU A 243 5.64 21.80 -4.48
N GLN A 244 5.71 20.80 -5.35
CA GLN A 244 4.50 20.28 -5.98
C GLN A 244 3.81 19.32 -5.01
N ALA A 245 2.70 19.74 -4.41
CA ALA A 245 1.95 18.95 -3.44
C ALA A 245 0.52 18.66 -3.90
N ARG A 246 0.01 17.48 -3.58
CA ARG A 246 -1.40 17.08 -3.76
C ARG A 246 -1.89 16.23 -2.59
N PHE A 247 -3.06 16.55 -2.06
CA PHE A 247 -3.76 15.67 -1.13
C PHE A 247 -4.40 14.50 -1.88
N ARG A 248 -4.23 13.31 -1.33
CA ARG A 248 -4.70 12.06 -1.90
C ARG A 248 -5.29 11.17 -0.83
N THR A 249 -6.29 10.40 -1.21
CA THR A 249 -6.97 9.44 -0.35
C THR A 249 -6.84 8.01 -0.86
N ASP A 250 -5.92 7.79 -1.81
CA ASP A 250 -5.67 6.50 -2.47
C ASP A 250 -4.27 5.93 -2.16
N GLY A 251 -3.74 6.25 -0.98
CA GLY A 251 -2.42 5.84 -0.53
C GLY A 251 -2.33 4.34 -0.22
N SER A 252 -1.19 3.76 -0.58
CA SER A 252 -0.79 2.38 -0.23
C SER A 252 0.66 2.36 0.25
N ILE A 253 1.10 1.27 0.87
CA ILE A 253 2.49 1.14 1.34
C ILE A 253 3.47 1.27 0.18
N GLU A 254 3.12 0.73 -0.99
CA GLU A 254 3.91 0.82 -2.21
C GLU A 254 4.09 2.28 -2.65
N HIS A 255 3.04 3.10 -2.61
CA HIS A 255 3.16 4.53 -2.91
C HIS A 255 4.14 5.25 -1.96
N LEU A 256 4.15 4.87 -0.67
CA LEU A 256 5.10 5.43 0.30
C LEU A 256 6.53 4.97 0.00
N ILE A 257 6.73 3.68 -0.31
CA ILE A 257 8.04 3.13 -0.68
C ILE A 257 8.57 3.83 -1.94
N GLU A 258 7.76 3.97 -2.98
CA GLU A 258 8.13 4.65 -4.24
C GLU A 258 8.58 6.11 -3.99
N GLN A 259 7.93 6.81 -3.06
CA GLN A 259 8.33 8.16 -2.66
C GLN A 259 9.66 8.15 -1.88
N LEU A 260 9.80 7.25 -0.91
CA LEU A 260 11.01 7.13 -0.10
C LEU A 260 12.24 6.76 -0.94
N GLU A 261 12.10 5.88 -1.92
CA GLU A 261 13.15 5.52 -2.89
C GLU A 261 13.60 6.73 -3.73
N ARG A 262 12.70 7.69 -3.95
CA ARG A 262 12.98 8.97 -4.62
C ARG A 262 13.52 10.03 -3.66
N GLY A 263 13.73 9.70 -2.40
CA GLY A 263 14.18 10.65 -1.38
C GLY A 263 13.08 11.62 -0.94
N LEU A 264 11.81 11.23 -1.04
CA LEU A 264 10.67 12.10 -0.73
C LEU A 264 9.91 11.57 0.51
N PRO A 265 9.92 12.30 1.64
CA PRO A 265 9.13 11.92 2.81
C PRO A 265 7.64 12.25 2.60
N CYS A 266 6.75 11.47 3.21
CA CYS A 266 5.31 11.53 2.93
C CYS A 266 4.50 11.90 4.18
N PRO A 267 3.89 13.10 4.25
CA PRO A 267 2.88 13.39 5.26
C PRO A 267 1.68 12.46 5.07
N VAL A 268 1.24 11.80 6.13
CA VAL A 268 0.14 10.81 6.12
C VAL A 268 -0.86 11.07 7.23
N GLY A 269 -2.15 10.94 6.95
CA GLY A 269 -3.24 11.12 7.90
C GLY A 269 -3.89 9.80 8.29
N TRP A 270 -4.02 9.50 9.58
CA TRP A 270 -4.51 8.22 10.09
C TRP A 270 -5.29 8.33 11.41
N LEU A 271 -6.03 7.29 11.79
CA LEU A 271 -6.88 7.27 12.99
C LEU A 271 -6.12 6.82 14.25
N HIS A 272 -5.81 7.78 15.10
CA HIS A 272 -4.98 7.57 16.30
C HIS A 272 -5.76 7.12 17.54
N ARG A 273 -7.09 7.13 17.55
CA ARG A 273 -7.88 6.72 18.74
C ARG A 273 -8.50 5.34 18.56
N GLY A 274 -8.93 4.75 19.66
CA GLY A 274 -9.58 3.44 19.69
C GLY A 274 -8.64 2.28 19.34
N PRO A 275 -9.10 1.04 19.60
CA PRO A 275 -8.30 -0.14 19.35
C PRO A 275 -8.05 -0.35 17.85
N VAL A 276 -6.98 -1.05 17.50
CA VAL A 276 -6.58 -1.31 16.11
C VAL A 276 -7.62 -2.10 15.31
N SER A 277 -8.51 -2.82 15.98
CA SER A 277 -9.65 -3.52 15.38
C SER A 277 -10.78 -2.57 14.96
N THR A 278 -10.88 -1.41 15.61
CA THR A 278 -11.91 -0.40 15.37
C THR A 278 -11.31 1.01 15.56
N PRO A 279 -10.40 1.45 14.68
CA PRO A 279 -9.79 2.76 14.79
C PRO A 279 -10.83 3.89 14.69
N THR A 280 -10.64 4.97 15.44
CA THR A 280 -11.56 6.12 15.51
C THR A 280 -10.80 7.45 15.58
N GLY A 281 -11.54 8.56 15.48
CA GLY A 281 -11.03 9.93 15.63
C GLY A 281 -11.18 10.77 14.36
N GLY A 282 -10.87 12.07 14.48
CA GLY A 282 -10.92 13.02 13.36
C GLY A 282 -9.68 13.03 12.45
N GLY A 283 -8.78 12.05 12.62
CA GLY A 283 -7.47 12.01 11.96
C GLY A 283 -6.34 12.63 12.79
N HIS A 284 -5.13 12.09 12.64
CA HIS A 284 -3.85 12.62 13.10
C HIS A 284 -2.85 12.50 11.96
N TRP A 285 -1.91 13.43 11.88
CA TRP A 285 -0.93 13.47 10.82
C TRP A 285 0.49 13.26 11.34
N SER A 286 1.23 12.41 10.65
CA SER A 286 2.66 12.15 10.89
C SER A 286 3.41 12.14 9.56
N LEU A 287 4.74 12.09 9.61
CA LEU A 287 5.60 12.08 8.43
C LEU A 287 6.31 10.73 8.30
N VAL A 288 6.05 10.02 7.21
CA VAL A 288 6.80 8.82 6.83
C VAL A 288 8.17 9.24 6.30
N ILE A 289 9.22 8.73 6.93
CA ILE A 289 10.62 9.03 6.59
C ILE A 289 11.40 7.80 6.17
N GLY A 290 10.82 6.60 6.27
CA GLY A 290 11.55 5.38 5.95
C GLY A 290 10.69 4.12 5.91
N TRP A 291 11.30 3.05 5.44
CA TRP A 291 10.72 1.73 5.30
C TRP A 291 11.74 0.65 5.62
N ASP A 292 11.39 -0.23 6.56
CA ASP A 292 12.15 -1.42 6.93
C ASP A 292 11.45 -2.65 6.33
N PRO A 293 11.93 -3.18 5.17
CA PRO A 293 11.30 -4.32 4.53
C PRO A 293 11.46 -5.61 5.34
N ALA A 294 12.53 -5.74 6.12
CA ALA A 294 12.79 -6.93 6.92
C ALA A 294 11.77 -7.10 8.06
N LYS A 295 11.32 -5.98 8.63
CA LYS A 295 10.35 -5.97 9.74
C LYS A 295 8.93 -5.59 9.32
N ARG A 296 8.73 -5.18 8.07
CA ARG A 296 7.49 -4.59 7.56
C ARG A 296 7.04 -3.42 8.44
N GLN A 297 7.93 -2.45 8.61
CA GLN A 297 7.71 -1.27 9.44
C GLN A 297 7.96 0.00 8.64
N VAL A 298 7.07 0.98 8.78
CA VAL A 298 7.35 2.36 8.38
C VAL A 298 8.08 3.06 9.51
N LEU A 299 9.03 3.91 9.16
CA LEU A 299 9.69 4.83 10.08
C LEU A 299 8.98 6.18 9.98
N MET A 300 8.59 6.74 11.13
CA MET A 300 7.81 7.96 11.20
C MET A 300 8.39 8.98 12.15
N HIS A 301 8.32 10.24 11.73
CA HIS A 301 8.29 11.35 12.66
C HIS A 301 6.83 11.66 13.00
N ASP A 302 6.41 11.33 14.21
CA ASP A 302 5.10 11.69 14.74
C ASP A 302 5.24 12.97 15.58
N PRO A 303 4.67 14.11 15.16
CA PRO A 303 4.88 15.38 15.85
C PRO A 303 4.26 15.44 17.25
N ASN A 304 3.29 14.55 17.58
CA ASN A 304 2.63 14.54 18.88
C ASN A 304 3.27 13.53 19.86
N GLY A 305 4.03 12.56 19.37
CA GLY A 305 4.81 11.63 20.19
C GLY A 305 4.69 10.16 19.80
N GLU A 306 5.12 9.26 20.67
CA GLU A 306 5.00 7.81 20.49
C GLU A 306 3.54 7.35 20.63
N ALA A 307 2.91 6.95 19.52
CA ALA A 307 1.55 6.46 19.50
C ALA A 307 1.40 4.99 19.96
N ASP A 308 0.32 4.69 20.69
CA ASP A 308 -0.11 3.31 20.96
C ASP A 308 -0.91 2.79 19.76
N LEU A 309 -0.24 2.07 18.86
CA LEU A 309 -0.90 1.53 17.67
C LEU A 309 -1.88 0.39 17.96
N VAL A 310 -1.88 -0.21 19.16
CA VAL A 310 -2.77 -1.32 19.50
C VAL A 310 -4.05 -0.79 20.14
N ASN A 311 -3.94 0.02 21.18
CA ASN A 311 -5.09 0.51 21.95
C ASN A 311 -5.58 1.89 21.48
N GLY A 312 -4.76 2.61 20.72
CA GLY A 312 -4.98 4.01 20.36
C GLY A 312 -4.50 4.96 21.45
N GLY A 313 -4.32 6.23 21.08
CA GLY A 313 -3.72 7.25 21.94
C GLY A 313 -2.20 7.26 21.82
N TYR A 314 -1.55 7.73 22.88
CA TYR A 314 -0.10 7.93 22.93
C TYR A 314 0.47 7.33 24.21
N VAL A 315 1.61 6.66 24.07
CA VAL A 315 2.43 6.14 25.17
C VAL A 315 3.26 7.26 25.78
N ASN A 316 3.79 8.15 24.94
CA ASN A 316 4.64 9.27 25.35
C ASN A 316 4.43 10.46 24.42
N THR A 317 4.25 11.66 24.98
CA THR A 317 4.10 12.92 24.21
C THR A 317 5.18 13.94 24.56
N SER A 318 6.25 13.52 25.23
CA SER A 318 7.40 14.39 25.52
C SER A 318 8.05 14.87 24.23
N ILE A 319 8.63 16.06 24.21
CA ILE A 319 9.36 16.59 23.05
C ILE A 319 10.44 15.58 22.63
N GLY A 320 10.49 15.25 21.34
CA GLY A 320 11.42 14.27 20.78
C GLY A 320 10.94 12.80 20.82
N SER A 321 9.92 12.47 21.61
CA SER A 321 9.43 11.08 21.74
C SER A 321 8.86 10.49 20.45
N GLY A 322 8.40 11.32 19.52
CA GLY A 322 7.87 10.89 18.23
C GLY A 322 8.90 10.82 17.11
N ALA A 323 10.19 11.04 17.39
CA ALA A 323 11.23 10.98 16.36
C ALA A 323 11.52 9.53 15.94
N ALA A 324 11.56 9.28 14.63
CA ALA A 324 11.95 8.03 13.98
C ALA A 324 11.28 6.77 14.57
N GLN A 325 10.01 6.89 14.93
CA GLN A 325 9.19 5.81 15.46
C GLN A 325 9.00 4.68 14.45
N ARG A 326 9.04 3.44 14.95
CA ARG A 326 8.89 2.24 14.12
C ARG A 326 7.47 1.72 14.22
N TYR A 327 6.67 2.00 13.21
CA TYR A 327 5.27 1.61 13.18
C TYR A 327 5.08 0.41 12.27
N SER A 328 4.56 -0.69 12.82
CA SER A 328 4.29 -1.89 12.03
C SER A 328 3.23 -1.62 10.98
N GLU A 329 3.46 -2.09 9.76
CA GLU A 329 2.47 -2.04 8.69
C GLU A 329 1.15 -2.69 9.13
N ARG A 330 1.21 -3.79 9.88
CA ARG A 330 0.04 -4.51 10.38
C ARG A 330 -0.88 -3.61 11.24
N ASN A 331 -0.32 -2.90 12.21
CA ASN A 331 -1.14 -2.13 13.16
C ASN A 331 -1.39 -0.72 12.65
N TRP A 332 -0.36 -0.04 12.15
CA TRP A 332 -0.53 1.31 11.63
C TRP A 332 -1.29 1.32 10.30
N GLY A 333 -1.05 0.37 9.41
CA GLY A 333 -1.76 0.28 8.13
C GLY A 333 -3.28 0.17 8.29
N ARG A 334 -3.78 -0.53 9.31
CA ARG A 334 -5.23 -0.57 9.64
C ARG A 334 -5.80 0.76 10.09
N ARG A 335 -4.98 1.61 10.69
CA ARG A 335 -5.35 2.96 11.12
C ARG A 335 -5.25 3.99 10.00
N TRP A 336 -4.44 3.70 8.99
CA TRP A 336 -4.22 4.56 7.83
C TRP A 336 -5.21 4.27 6.70
N MET A 337 -5.39 3.00 6.37
CA MET A 337 -6.25 2.49 5.30
C MET A 337 -7.58 1.98 5.86
N VAL A 338 -8.31 2.86 6.55
CA VAL A 338 -9.49 2.49 7.37
C VAL A 338 -10.66 2.01 6.51
N GLU A 339 -10.80 2.54 5.30
CA GLU A 339 -11.88 2.17 4.37
C GLU A 339 -11.51 0.94 3.50
N GLY A 340 -10.27 0.45 3.62
CA GLY A 340 -9.76 -0.71 2.89
C GLY A 340 -8.40 -0.47 2.26
N ALA A 341 -7.85 -1.51 1.61
CA ALA A 341 -6.55 -1.39 0.95
C ALA A 341 -6.54 -0.27 -0.10
N GLY A 342 -5.51 0.56 -0.07
CA GLY A 342 -5.37 1.66 -1.02
C GLY A 342 -6.27 2.87 -0.72
N THR A 343 -6.77 3.03 0.51
CA THR A 343 -7.58 4.21 0.91
C THR A 343 -6.83 5.17 1.84
N GLY A 344 -5.49 5.08 1.90
CA GLY A 344 -4.69 5.85 2.83
C GLY A 344 -4.67 7.34 2.50
N TRP A 345 -4.79 8.21 3.50
CA TRP A 345 -4.67 9.66 3.30
C TRP A 345 -3.21 10.10 3.33
N TRP A 346 -2.78 10.85 2.34
CA TRP A 346 -1.40 11.32 2.24
C TRP A 346 -1.27 12.59 1.40
N ILE A 347 -0.15 13.29 1.60
CA ILE A 347 0.29 14.35 0.70
C ILE A 347 1.36 13.77 -0.21
N GLN A 348 1.02 13.67 -1.49
CA GLN A 348 2.00 13.38 -2.53
C GLN A 348 2.81 14.65 -2.79
N ILE A 349 4.12 14.62 -2.52
CA ILE A 349 5.05 15.70 -2.80
C ILE A 349 5.96 15.30 -3.96
N ASN A 350 6.30 16.24 -4.82
CA ASN A 350 7.39 16.12 -5.77
C ASN A 350 8.24 17.40 -5.73
N THR A 351 9.55 17.25 -5.87
CA THR A 351 10.43 18.36 -6.22
C THR A 351 10.22 18.65 -7.71
N GLY A 352 9.85 19.88 -8.06
CA GLY A 352 9.73 20.26 -9.48
C GLY A 352 11.09 20.08 -10.15
N THR A 353 11.11 19.41 -11.32
CA THR A 353 12.27 19.33 -12.20
C THR A 353 12.75 20.70 -12.65
#